data_AF-A0A936NTF2-F1
#
_entry.id   AF-A0A936NTF2-F1
#
_cell.length_a   1.000
_cell.length_b   1.000
_cell.length_c   1.000
_cell.angle_alpha   90.00
_cell.angle_beta   90.00
_cell.angle_gamma   90.00
#
_symmetry.space_group_name_H-M   'P 1'
#
loop_
_entity.id
_entity.type
_entity.pdbx_description
1 polymer ?
#
loop_
_entity_poly.entity_id
_entity_poly.type
_entity_poly.pdbx_seq_one_letter_code
_entity_poly.pdbx_strand_id
1 'polypeptide(L)'
;MPKGRWQQMIGNTYNRDIYSFTVRTSPKEDAALIEKINSIPNENRYSTLYHNCADFAREVINTYYPRAARRDVLNDFTMTSPKAVARSLSRYATKRPEMLFNIVKYSQLAGPIRRSMDSRNYSQMAFTSKKYLAPQLLFNRYLLAGFVVSYFTTGRFNTHKQYMEYATPEIASLNLEQSRLKSGTQNTEINVSKFNSLGRNYTGADDPDPRVRLNEIIVRKEAERLRLFGTVETWKKYQARFTPMLQKAIQDGLFLDEKEVKTFFKDLELQSDPGFDDEGRLMLRVSAYGEDQILGLTRDNILGGQSNPQLAYKLMLAKVNATLKAKLKNRESFETFEDDWELMMRLSARSAETFQPVASRPQRFRVVQEKTTFGEKFKKIFVIITH
;
A
#
# COMPACT_ATOMS: atom_id res chain seq x y z
N MET A 1 -11.21 22.99 -11.26
CA MET A 1 -10.55 21.66 -11.14
C MET A 1 -10.08 21.20 -12.51
N PRO A 2 -8.92 20.52 -12.63
CA PRO A 2 -8.43 20.06 -13.92
C PRO A 2 -9.39 19.05 -14.57
N LYS A 3 -9.58 19.16 -15.89
CA LYS A 3 -10.34 18.18 -16.69
C LYS A 3 -9.52 16.88 -16.74
N GLY A 4 -10.11 15.75 -16.36
CA GLY A 4 -9.45 14.45 -16.37
C GLY A 4 -10.10 13.44 -15.44
N ARG A 5 -9.59 12.19 -15.43
CA ARG A 5 -10.07 11.10 -14.57
C ARG A 5 -9.32 11.00 -13.23
N TRP A 6 -8.75 12.11 -12.76
CA TRP A 6 -7.94 12.12 -11.53
C TRP A 6 -8.77 11.78 -10.28
N GLN A 7 -10.08 12.12 -10.26
CA GLN A 7 -10.98 11.71 -9.19
C GLN A 7 -11.10 10.18 -9.11
N GLN A 8 -11.04 9.49 -10.25
CA GLN A 8 -11.08 8.02 -10.28
C GLN A 8 -9.77 7.43 -9.73
N MET A 9 -8.64 8.10 -9.96
CA MET A 9 -7.35 7.72 -9.37
C MET A 9 -7.38 7.87 -7.85
N ILE A 10 -7.90 8.98 -7.33
CA ILE A 10 -8.10 9.19 -5.89
C ILE A 10 -9.11 8.18 -5.33
N GLY A 11 -10.25 7.97 -6.00
CA GLY A 11 -11.22 6.95 -5.61
C GLY A 11 -10.61 5.54 -5.53
N ASN A 12 -9.64 5.23 -6.39
CA ASN A 12 -8.97 3.94 -6.38
C ASN A 12 -8.08 3.71 -5.15
N THR A 13 -7.47 4.74 -4.53
CA THR A 13 -6.67 4.55 -3.31
C THR A 13 -7.53 4.07 -2.14
N TYR A 14 -8.81 4.42 -2.11
CA TYR A 14 -9.77 3.94 -1.11
C TYR A 14 -10.27 2.51 -1.39
N ASN A 15 -10.22 2.08 -2.65
CA ASN A 15 -10.72 0.77 -3.08
C ASN A 15 -9.67 -0.36 -3.02
N ARG A 16 -8.37 -0.03 -3.09
CA ARG A 16 -7.29 -1.03 -3.16
C ARG A 16 -5.94 -0.47 -2.74
N ASP A 17 -5.05 -1.35 -2.32
CA ASP A 17 -3.63 -1.02 -2.21
C ASP A 17 -3.05 -0.67 -3.59
N ILE A 18 -2.31 0.44 -3.68
CA ILE A 18 -1.60 0.84 -4.88
C ILE A 18 -0.10 0.87 -4.58
N TYR A 19 0.69 0.24 -5.44
CA TYR A 19 2.15 0.32 -5.42
C TYR A 19 2.60 1.08 -6.65
N SER A 20 3.17 2.26 -6.46
CA SER A 20 3.76 3.08 -7.51
C SER A 20 5.25 2.76 -7.61
N PHE A 21 5.69 2.33 -8.77
CA PHE A 21 7.09 2.03 -9.06
C PHE A 21 7.70 3.25 -9.76
N THR A 22 8.62 3.93 -9.08
CA THR A 22 9.20 5.18 -9.54
C THR A 22 10.63 4.94 -10.02
N VAL A 23 10.94 5.47 -11.20
CA VAL A 23 12.30 5.51 -11.77
C VAL A 23 12.55 6.93 -12.27
N ARG A 24 13.79 7.38 -12.22
CA ARG A 24 14.21 8.68 -12.76
C ARG A 24 13.99 8.71 -14.27
N THR A 25 13.60 9.84 -14.82
CA THR A 25 13.61 10.15 -16.26
C THR A 25 14.18 11.56 -16.43
N SER A 26 14.34 12.01 -17.67
CA SER A 26 14.70 13.39 -18.00
C SER A 26 13.58 14.09 -18.78
N PRO A 27 13.47 15.43 -18.70
CA PRO A 27 12.49 16.18 -19.48
C PRO A 27 12.56 15.93 -20.98
N LYS A 28 13.76 15.69 -21.51
CA LYS A 28 13.97 15.34 -22.92
C LYS A 28 13.36 13.98 -23.28
N GLU A 29 13.55 12.98 -22.43
CA GLU A 29 12.95 11.66 -22.63
C GLU A 29 11.42 11.71 -22.48
N ASP A 30 10.92 12.49 -21.53
CA ASP A 30 9.48 12.69 -21.33
C ASP A 30 8.83 13.38 -22.53
N ALA A 31 9.47 14.42 -23.09
CA ALA A 31 9.02 15.06 -24.32
C ALA A 31 8.99 14.08 -25.50
N ALA A 32 10.03 13.26 -25.65
CA ALA A 32 10.09 12.24 -26.70
C ALA A 32 8.99 11.17 -26.54
N LEU A 33 8.64 10.78 -25.31
CA LEU A 33 7.50 9.89 -25.07
C LEU A 33 6.19 10.56 -25.49
N ILE A 34 5.96 11.82 -25.08
CA ILE A 34 4.72 12.55 -25.39
C ILE A 34 4.58 12.71 -26.90
N GLU A 35 5.64 13.11 -27.60
CA GLU A 35 5.67 13.20 -29.06
C GLU A 35 5.33 11.85 -29.71
N LYS A 36 5.97 10.77 -29.25
CA LYS A 36 5.70 9.42 -29.73
C LYS A 36 4.23 9.04 -29.52
N ILE A 37 3.67 9.25 -28.32
CA ILE A 37 2.26 8.92 -28.04
C ILE A 37 1.30 9.74 -28.90
N ASN A 38 1.56 11.05 -29.06
CA ASN A 38 0.73 11.94 -29.88
C ASN A 38 0.82 11.64 -31.38
N SER A 39 1.91 11.03 -31.84
CA SER A 39 2.08 10.62 -33.24
C SER A 39 1.31 9.35 -33.62
N ILE A 40 0.89 8.55 -32.64
CA ILE A 40 0.20 7.27 -32.89
C ILE A 40 -1.28 7.56 -33.20
N PRO A 41 -1.86 6.96 -34.27
CA PRO A 41 -3.28 7.09 -34.56
C PRO A 41 -4.15 6.67 -33.36
N ASN A 42 -5.20 7.43 -33.08
CA ASN A 42 -6.14 7.13 -31.99
C ASN A 42 -7.12 6.02 -32.39
N GLU A 43 -6.61 4.80 -32.53
CA GLU A 43 -7.37 3.60 -32.89
C GLU A 43 -7.43 2.61 -31.73
N ASN A 44 -8.60 2.01 -31.51
CA ASN A 44 -8.74 0.94 -30.52
C ASN A 44 -8.18 -0.37 -31.08
N ARG A 45 -7.07 -0.83 -30.52
CA ARG A 45 -6.44 -2.13 -30.82
C ARG A 45 -6.45 -3.09 -29.62
N TYR A 46 -7.36 -2.89 -28.67
CA TYR A 46 -7.38 -3.66 -27.43
C TYR A 46 -7.53 -5.17 -27.69
N SER A 47 -6.64 -5.94 -27.08
CA SER A 47 -6.69 -7.40 -27.03
C SER A 47 -6.20 -7.87 -25.67
N THR A 48 -7.00 -8.68 -24.97
CA THR A 48 -6.67 -9.17 -23.63
C THR A 48 -5.30 -9.86 -23.56
N LEU A 49 -4.90 -10.58 -24.62
CA LEU A 49 -3.67 -11.38 -24.63
C LEU A 49 -2.43 -10.60 -25.07
N TYR A 50 -2.58 -9.62 -25.98
CA TYR A 50 -1.43 -9.01 -26.67
C TYR A 50 -1.40 -7.48 -26.65
N HIS A 51 -2.53 -6.82 -26.38
CA HIS A 51 -2.69 -5.37 -26.43
C HIS A 51 -3.62 -4.90 -25.29
N ASN A 52 -3.20 -5.18 -24.06
CA ASN A 52 -3.90 -4.78 -22.84
C ASN A 52 -3.17 -3.63 -22.12
N CYS A 53 -3.71 -3.16 -21.00
CA CYS A 53 -3.11 -2.06 -20.23
C CYS A 53 -1.66 -2.33 -19.76
N ALA A 54 -1.31 -3.59 -19.49
CA ALA A 54 0.03 -3.97 -19.08
C ALA A 54 1.01 -4.02 -20.26
N ASP A 55 0.54 -4.35 -21.48
CA ASP A 55 1.33 -4.20 -22.71
C ASP A 55 1.63 -2.73 -23.00
N PHE A 56 0.63 -1.86 -22.87
CA PHE A 56 0.84 -0.41 -22.98
C PHE A 56 1.88 0.09 -21.96
N ALA A 57 1.72 -0.26 -20.68
CA ALA A 57 2.68 0.11 -19.64
C ALA A 57 4.10 -0.42 -19.93
N ARG A 58 4.21 -1.66 -20.41
CA ARG A 58 5.48 -2.27 -20.83
C ARG A 58 6.15 -1.46 -21.95
N GLU A 59 5.38 -1.01 -22.94
CA GLU A 59 5.89 -0.24 -24.07
C GLU A 59 6.33 1.17 -23.68
N VAL A 60 5.56 1.84 -22.81
CA VAL A 60 5.95 3.12 -22.21
C VAL A 60 7.27 2.97 -21.45
N ILE A 61 7.36 2.01 -20.52
CA ILE A 61 8.58 1.75 -19.75
C ILE A 61 9.77 1.46 -20.68
N ASN A 62 9.56 0.64 -21.71
CA ASN A 62 10.64 0.26 -22.63
C ASN A 62 11.04 1.38 -23.60
N THR A 63 10.25 2.45 -23.72
CA THR A 63 10.64 3.65 -24.47
C THR A 63 11.75 4.40 -23.72
N TYR A 64 11.64 4.52 -22.39
CA TYR A 64 12.70 5.06 -21.54
C TYR A 64 13.86 4.08 -21.34
N TYR A 65 13.52 2.82 -21.05
CA TYR A 65 14.47 1.81 -20.58
C TYR A 65 14.33 0.52 -21.39
N PRO A 66 15.06 0.39 -22.50
CA PRO A 66 14.94 -0.77 -23.38
C PRO A 66 15.07 -2.10 -22.63
N ARG A 67 14.06 -2.96 -22.80
CA ARG A 67 13.95 -4.30 -22.20
C ARG A 67 13.83 -4.33 -20.67
N ALA A 68 13.48 -3.21 -20.03
CA ALA A 68 13.24 -3.14 -18.59
C ALA A 68 11.93 -3.83 -18.19
N ALA A 69 10.88 -3.70 -18.99
CA ALA A 69 9.63 -4.42 -18.80
C ALA A 69 9.50 -5.58 -19.80
N ARG A 70 9.21 -6.78 -19.30
CA ARG A 70 9.11 -8.02 -20.09
C ARG A 70 7.88 -8.84 -19.73
N ARG A 71 7.38 -9.58 -20.71
CA ARG A 71 6.34 -10.60 -20.51
C ARG A 71 6.89 -11.75 -19.66
N ASP A 72 6.02 -12.39 -18.90
CA ASP A 72 6.34 -13.63 -18.17
C ASP A 72 5.71 -14.82 -18.89
N VAL A 73 6.31 -15.19 -20.03
CA VAL A 73 5.75 -16.19 -20.96
C VAL A 73 5.35 -17.48 -20.25
N LEU A 74 6.16 -17.93 -19.29
CA LEU A 74 5.95 -19.16 -18.55
C LEU A 74 4.80 -19.08 -17.53
N ASN A 75 4.70 -17.99 -16.74
CA ASN A 75 3.69 -17.90 -15.67
C ASN A 75 2.38 -17.23 -16.08
N ASP A 76 2.42 -16.41 -17.12
CA ASP A 76 1.29 -15.62 -17.60
C ASP A 76 0.83 -16.05 -19.00
N PHE A 77 1.30 -17.20 -19.50
CA PHE A 77 0.83 -17.78 -20.76
C PHE A 77 0.85 -16.79 -21.92
N THR A 78 2.01 -16.20 -22.17
CA THR A 78 2.24 -15.15 -23.19
C THR A 78 1.55 -13.80 -22.94
N MET A 79 0.59 -13.72 -22.02
CA MET A 79 -0.07 -12.47 -21.62
C MET A 79 0.90 -11.61 -20.81
N THR A 80 0.90 -10.30 -21.07
CA THR A 80 1.58 -9.36 -20.18
C THR A 80 0.70 -9.11 -18.97
N SER A 81 1.16 -9.51 -17.77
CA SER A 81 0.48 -9.18 -16.52
C SER A 81 1.13 -7.96 -15.84
N PRO A 82 0.39 -7.20 -15.02
CA PRO A 82 0.98 -6.16 -14.18
C PRO A 82 2.11 -6.69 -13.28
N LYS A 83 2.01 -7.94 -12.81
CA LYS A 83 3.04 -8.59 -12.00
C LYS A 83 4.32 -8.85 -12.80
N ALA A 84 4.20 -9.25 -14.07
CA ALA A 84 5.34 -9.44 -14.96
C ALA A 84 6.10 -8.12 -15.19
N VAL A 85 5.36 -7.04 -15.47
CA VAL A 85 5.92 -5.68 -15.64
C VAL A 85 6.62 -5.23 -14.36
N ALA A 86 5.95 -5.28 -13.21
CA ALA A 86 6.54 -4.89 -11.92
C ALA A 86 7.80 -5.70 -11.60
N ARG A 87 7.76 -7.03 -11.80
CA ARG A 87 8.90 -7.93 -11.55
C ARG A 87 10.10 -7.61 -12.44
N SER A 88 9.86 -7.47 -13.74
CA SER A 88 10.93 -7.22 -14.71
C SER A 88 11.54 -5.84 -14.52
N LEU A 89 10.72 -4.80 -14.32
CA LEU A 89 11.18 -3.45 -14.02
C LEU A 89 12.01 -3.42 -12.73
N SER A 90 11.51 -4.02 -11.64
CA SER A 90 12.25 -4.08 -10.37
C SER A 90 13.61 -4.73 -10.58
N ARG A 91 13.66 -5.91 -11.21
CA ARG A 91 14.93 -6.60 -11.50
C ARG A 91 15.88 -5.80 -12.38
N TYR A 92 15.35 -5.02 -13.32
CA TYR A 92 16.15 -4.19 -14.20
C TYR A 92 16.73 -2.99 -13.47
N ALA A 93 15.91 -2.31 -12.65
CA ALA A 93 16.25 -1.08 -11.97
C ALA A 93 17.14 -1.30 -10.75
N THR A 94 16.99 -2.42 -10.02
CA THR A 94 17.88 -2.73 -8.88
C THR A 94 19.31 -3.05 -9.30
N LYS A 95 19.52 -3.45 -10.56
CA LYS A 95 20.85 -3.60 -11.17
C LYS A 95 21.42 -2.29 -11.70
N ARG A 96 20.66 -1.20 -11.65
CA ARG A 96 20.95 0.12 -12.22
C ARG A 96 20.57 1.23 -11.23
N PRO A 97 21.36 1.39 -10.16
CA PRO A 97 21.05 2.34 -9.08
C PRO A 97 20.92 3.80 -9.56
N GLU A 98 21.49 4.15 -10.71
CA GLU A 98 21.33 5.45 -11.37
C GLU A 98 19.89 5.75 -11.78
N MET A 99 19.01 4.75 -11.82
CA MET A 99 17.58 4.95 -12.06
C MET A 99 16.85 5.50 -10.82
N LEU A 100 17.50 5.64 -9.66
CA LEU A 100 16.89 6.08 -8.40
C LEU A 100 15.56 5.36 -8.10
N PHE A 101 15.58 4.05 -8.31
CA PHE A 101 14.40 3.21 -8.18
C PHE A 101 13.86 3.20 -6.75
N ASN A 102 12.58 3.56 -6.61
CA ASN A 102 11.85 3.49 -5.36
C ASN A 102 10.39 3.08 -5.60
N ILE A 103 9.72 2.60 -4.56
CA ILE A 103 8.34 2.14 -4.59
C ILE A 103 7.58 2.87 -3.49
N VAL A 104 6.52 3.58 -3.85
CA VAL A 104 5.61 4.21 -2.90
C VAL A 104 4.34 3.38 -2.79
N LYS A 105 3.90 3.10 -1.57
CA LYS A 105 2.64 2.39 -1.31
C LYS A 105 1.57 3.36 -0.82
N TYR A 106 0.41 3.34 -1.48
CA TYR A 106 -0.83 3.88 -0.95
C TYR A 106 -1.65 2.73 -0.39
N SER A 107 -1.74 2.64 0.93
CA SER A 107 -2.51 1.60 1.61
C SER A 107 -4.00 1.87 1.50
N GLN A 108 -4.77 0.82 1.20
CA GLN A 108 -6.22 0.89 1.33
C GLN A 108 -6.57 1.16 2.80
N LEU A 109 -7.44 2.13 3.06
CA LEU A 109 -7.90 2.39 4.42
C LEU A 109 -8.83 1.27 4.91
N ALA A 110 -8.87 1.07 6.23
CA ALA A 110 -9.87 0.19 6.82
C ALA A 110 -11.27 0.80 6.61
N GLY A 111 -12.23 -0.02 6.22
CA GLY A 111 -13.56 0.45 5.89
C GLY A 111 -14.50 -0.68 5.45
N PRO A 112 -15.71 -0.33 4.99
CA PRO A 112 -16.71 -1.30 4.54
C PRO A 112 -16.34 -1.97 3.22
N ILE A 113 -15.47 -1.35 2.43
CA ILE A 113 -15.00 -1.87 1.15
C ILE A 113 -14.08 -3.07 1.40
N ARG A 114 -14.31 -4.15 0.63
CA ARG A 114 -13.50 -5.36 0.70
C ARG A 114 -12.03 -5.06 0.43
N ARG A 115 -11.15 -5.62 1.27
CA ARG A 115 -9.70 -5.51 1.11
C ARG A 115 -9.23 -6.07 -0.24
N SER A 116 -8.32 -5.35 -0.89
CA SER A 116 -7.64 -5.81 -2.10
C SER A 116 -6.82 -7.07 -1.84
N MET A 117 -6.76 -7.94 -2.84
CA MET A 117 -5.92 -9.12 -2.84
C MET A 117 -4.58 -8.81 -3.52
N ASP A 118 -3.55 -9.61 -3.22
CA ASP A 118 -2.25 -9.47 -3.87
C ASP A 118 -2.37 -9.68 -5.38
N SER A 119 -1.57 -8.96 -6.16
CA SER A 119 -1.41 -9.23 -7.60
C SER A 119 -0.81 -10.62 -7.79
N ARG A 120 -1.52 -11.51 -8.48
CA ARG A 120 -1.09 -12.88 -8.78
C ARG A 120 -0.92 -13.02 -10.29
N ASN A 121 0.11 -13.76 -10.69
CA ASN A 121 0.23 -14.20 -12.09
C ASN A 121 -0.77 -15.34 -12.36
N TYR A 122 -0.97 -15.69 -13.62
CA TYR A 122 -1.98 -16.69 -13.98
C TYR A 122 -1.69 -18.05 -13.33
N SER A 123 -0.44 -18.52 -13.37
CA SER A 123 -0.05 -19.78 -12.71
C SER A 123 -0.35 -19.76 -11.21
N GLN A 124 -0.09 -18.66 -10.50
CA GLN A 124 -0.46 -18.49 -9.10
C GLN A 124 -1.97 -18.49 -8.89
N MET A 125 -2.75 -17.80 -9.75
CA MET A 125 -4.20 -17.82 -9.66
C MET A 125 -4.78 -19.22 -9.82
N ALA A 126 -4.24 -20.00 -10.76
CA ALA A 126 -4.70 -21.33 -11.10
C ALA A 126 -4.69 -22.29 -9.90
N PHE A 127 -3.64 -22.30 -9.06
CA PHE A 127 -3.58 -23.20 -7.90
C PHE A 127 -3.93 -22.54 -6.55
N THR A 128 -3.85 -21.22 -6.39
CA THR A 128 -4.18 -20.55 -5.11
C THR A 128 -5.65 -20.16 -4.97
N SER A 129 -6.39 -20.08 -6.07
CA SER A 129 -7.82 -19.75 -6.04
C SER A 129 -8.65 -21.04 -6.02
N LYS A 130 -9.51 -21.19 -5.02
CA LYS A 130 -10.45 -22.33 -4.93
C LYS A 130 -11.27 -22.52 -6.21
N LYS A 131 -11.64 -21.41 -6.87
CA LYS A 131 -12.40 -21.39 -8.13
C LYS A 131 -11.68 -22.10 -9.27
N TYR A 132 -10.36 -21.94 -9.37
CA TYR A 132 -9.57 -22.51 -10.47
C TYR A 132 -8.92 -23.84 -10.10
N LEU A 133 -8.60 -24.03 -8.82
CA LEU A 133 -7.98 -25.25 -8.32
C LEU A 133 -8.94 -26.46 -8.39
N ALA A 134 -10.20 -26.30 -7.97
CA ALA A 134 -11.14 -27.43 -7.91
C ALA A 134 -11.41 -28.06 -9.29
N PRO A 135 -11.71 -27.29 -10.36
CA PRO A 135 -11.80 -27.86 -11.71
C PRO A 135 -10.50 -28.50 -12.19
N GLN A 136 -9.33 -27.94 -11.88
CA GLN A 136 -8.05 -28.50 -12.32
C GLN A 136 -7.72 -29.83 -11.65
N LEU A 137 -8.02 -29.97 -10.35
CA LEU A 137 -7.85 -31.24 -9.63
C LEU A 137 -8.74 -32.36 -10.20
N LEU A 138 -9.94 -32.00 -10.67
CA LEU A 138 -10.91 -32.94 -11.22
C LEU A 138 -10.61 -33.29 -12.68
N PHE A 139 -10.27 -32.31 -13.51
CA PHE A 139 -10.24 -32.48 -14.97
C PHE A 139 -8.85 -32.40 -15.61
N ASN A 140 -7.83 -31.80 -14.95
CA ASN A 140 -6.51 -31.65 -15.57
C ASN A 140 -5.35 -31.53 -14.54
N ARG A 141 -4.99 -32.67 -13.94
CA ARG A 141 -3.96 -32.77 -12.88
C ARG A 141 -2.54 -32.46 -13.38
N TYR A 142 -2.23 -32.78 -14.63
CA TYR A 142 -0.90 -32.53 -15.22
C TYR A 142 -0.64 -31.04 -15.45
N LEU A 143 -1.65 -30.31 -15.92
CA LEU A 143 -1.59 -28.85 -16.09
C LEU A 143 -1.37 -28.14 -14.73
N LEU A 144 -2.03 -28.62 -13.68
CA LEU A 144 -1.82 -28.13 -12.31
C LEU A 144 -0.37 -28.34 -11.83
N ALA A 145 0.21 -29.52 -12.07
CA ALA A 145 1.62 -29.79 -11.74
C ALA A 145 2.57 -28.82 -12.47
N GLY A 146 2.31 -28.54 -13.76
CA GLY A 146 3.03 -27.52 -14.52
C GLY A 146 2.97 -26.12 -13.88
N PHE A 147 1.79 -25.69 -13.40
CA PHE A 147 1.64 -24.41 -12.70
C PHE A 147 2.38 -24.34 -11.38
N VAL A 148 2.34 -25.43 -10.62
CA VAL A 148 3.06 -25.53 -9.35
C VAL A 148 4.56 -25.37 -9.60
N VAL A 149 5.12 -26.14 -10.55
CA VAL A 149 6.54 -26.07 -10.91
C VAL A 149 6.91 -24.66 -11.39
N SER A 150 6.14 -24.08 -12.31
CA SER A 150 6.38 -22.73 -12.82
C SER A 150 6.37 -21.68 -11.70
N TYR A 151 5.39 -21.74 -10.80
CA TYR A 151 5.28 -20.79 -9.71
C TYR A 151 6.46 -20.88 -8.74
N PHE A 152 6.84 -22.10 -8.32
CA PHE A 152 7.91 -22.28 -7.35
C PHE A 152 9.28 -21.92 -7.91
N THR A 153 9.49 -22.04 -9.22
CA THR A 153 10.75 -21.72 -9.90
C THR A 153 10.86 -20.24 -10.25
N THR A 154 9.78 -19.59 -10.70
CA THR A 154 9.88 -18.25 -11.32
C THR A 154 8.85 -17.24 -10.80
N GLY A 155 7.76 -17.68 -10.16
CA GLY A 155 6.61 -16.86 -9.74
C GLY A 155 6.74 -16.09 -8.41
N ARG A 156 7.85 -16.24 -7.67
CA ARG A 156 8.00 -15.75 -6.27
C ARG A 156 8.13 -14.23 -6.08
N PHE A 157 7.86 -13.41 -7.11
CA PHE A 157 7.86 -11.97 -6.93
C PHE A 157 6.77 -11.54 -5.95
N ASN A 158 7.16 -10.80 -4.92
CA ASN A 158 6.27 -10.24 -3.92
C ASN A 158 6.45 -8.72 -3.90
N THR A 159 5.42 -8.02 -4.36
CA THR A 159 5.38 -6.56 -4.47
C THR A 159 5.60 -5.87 -3.13
N HIS A 160 5.00 -6.38 -2.06
CA HIS A 160 5.15 -5.79 -0.73
C HIS A 160 6.58 -5.97 -0.19
N LYS A 161 7.19 -7.13 -0.41
CA LYS A 161 8.60 -7.36 -0.03
C LYS A 161 9.53 -6.39 -0.75
N GLN A 162 9.30 -6.17 -2.05
CA GLN A 162 10.07 -5.19 -2.83
C GLN A 162 9.87 -3.77 -2.32
N TYR A 163 8.63 -3.39 -2.02
CA TYR A 163 8.32 -2.11 -1.40
C TYR A 163 9.12 -1.90 -0.11
N MET A 164 9.17 -2.88 0.79
CA MET A 164 9.94 -2.78 2.03
C MET A 164 11.46 -2.60 1.84
N GLU A 165 11.99 -2.95 0.66
CA GLU A 165 13.41 -2.85 0.33
C GLU A 165 13.75 -1.53 -0.38
N TYR A 166 12.78 -0.93 -1.09
CA TYR A 166 12.96 0.25 -1.94
C TYR A 166 11.93 1.36 -1.62
N ALA A 167 11.55 1.53 -0.35
CA ALA A 167 10.36 2.31 0.03
C ALA A 167 10.45 3.83 -0.25
N THR A 168 11.66 4.40 -0.33
CA THR A 168 11.83 5.86 -0.43
C THR A 168 12.89 6.31 -1.43
N PRO A 169 12.80 7.56 -1.92
CA PRO A 169 13.86 8.19 -2.70
C PRO A 169 15.21 8.26 -1.96
N GLU A 170 15.19 8.37 -0.63
CA GLU A 170 16.42 8.33 0.18
C GLU A 170 17.11 6.96 0.08
N ILE A 171 16.36 5.86 0.28
CA ILE A 171 16.90 4.50 0.08
C ILE A 171 17.48 4.33 -1.33
N ALA A 172 16.80 4.88 -2.35
CA ALA A 172 17.29 4.83 -3.72
C ALA A 172 18.61 5.58 -3.91
N SER A 173 18.76 6.75 -3.30
CA SER A 173 19.99 7.54 -3.32
C SER A 173 21.13 6.83 -2.59
N LEU A 174 20.84 6.24 -1.43
CA LEU A 174 21.77 5.41 -0.65
C LEU A 174 22.21 4.17 -1.43
N ASN A 175 21.32 3.54 -2.21
CA ASN A 175 21.68 2.43 -3.10
C ASN A 175 22.65 2.86 -4.21
N LEU A 176 22.45 4.05 -4.79
CA LEU A 176 23.36 4.61 -5.79
C LEU A 176 24.74 4.91 -5.19
N GLU A 177 24.78 5.54 -4.02
CA GLU A 177 26.02 5.81 -3.30
C GLU A 177 26.76 4.51 -2.96
N GLN A 178 26.04 3.52 -2.43
CA GLN A 178 26.58 2.19 -2.14
C GLN A 178 27.21 1.54 -3.39
N SER A 179 26.55 1.65 -4.54
CA SER A 179 27.06 1.10 -5.80
C SER A 179 28.33 1.83 -6.26
N ARG A 180 28.37 3.17 -6.15
CA ARG A 180 29.53 3.98 -6.51
C ARG A 180 30.74 3.65 -5.64
N LEU A 181 30.54 3.54 -4.32
CA LEU A 181 31.60 3.17 -3.38
C LEU A 181 32.17 1.78 -3.70
N LYS A 182 31.32 0.77 -3.89
CA LYS A 182 31.78 -0.59 -4.25
C LYS A 182 32.58 -0.62 -5.56
N SER A 183 32.16 0.16 -6.55
CA SER A 183 32.85 0.29 -7.84
C SER A 183 34.21 0.99 -7.68
N GLY A 184 34.25 2.05 -6.84
CA GLY A 184 35.47 2.79 -6.51
C GLY A 184 36.48 1.92 -5.75
N THR A 185 36.06 1.20 -4.72
CA THR A 185 36.93 0.31 -3.93
C THR A 185 37.56 -0.79 -4.78
N GLN A 186 36.80 -1.41 -5.68
CA GLN A 186 37.35 -2.42 -6.61
C GLN A 186 38.43 -1.83 -7.52
N ASN A 187 38.19 -0.65 -8.08
CA ASN A 187 39.19 0.02 -8.92
C ASN A 187 40.43 0.46 -8.12
N THR A 188 40.25 0.90 -6.87
CA THR A 188 41.37 1.26 -5.99
C THR A 188 42.19 0.03 -5.57
N GLU A 189 41.58 -1.10 -5.22
CA GLU A 189 42.32 -2.35 -4.91
C GLU A 189 43.10 -2.89 -6.13
N ILE A 190 42.51 -2.80 -7.33
CA ILE A 190 43.17 -3.15 -8.60
C ILE A 190 44.34 -2.20 -8.89
N ASN A 191 44.19 -0.90 -8.65
CA ASN A 191 45.25 0.07 -8.89
C ASN A 191 46.35 0.00 -7.82
N VAL A 192 46.03 -0.18 -6.54
CA VAL A 192 47.01 -0.31 -5.45
C VAL A 192 47.83 -1.59 -5.61
N SER A 193 47.23 -2.72 -5.99
CA SER A 193 48.00 -3.94 -6.28
C SER A 193 48.95 -3.77 -7.48
N LYS A 194 48.57 -2.96 -8.48
CA LYS A 194 49.40 -2.62 -9.65
C LYS A 194 50.44 -1.52 -9.37
N PHE A 195 50.22 -0.65 -8.38
CA PHE A 195 51.18 0.38 -7.93
C PHE A 195 52.18 -0.15 -6.89
N ASN A 196 51.74 -1.08 -6.03
CA ASN A 196 52.63 -1.75 -5.07
C ASN A 196 53.62 -2.70 -5.78
N SER A 197 53.26 -3.23 -6.96
CA SER A 197 54.22 -3.93 -7.84
C SER A 197 55.23 -3.00 -8.53
N LEU A 198 55.06 -1.67 -8.41
CA LEU A 198 55.97 -0.64 -8.92
C LEU A 198 56.69 0.13 -7.79
N GLY A 199 56.60 -0.33 -6.54
CA GLY A 199 57.41 0.17 -5.42
C GLY A 199 57.06 1.57 -4.89
N ARG A 200 55.86 2.11 -5.15
CA ARG A 200 55.42 3.39 -4.55
C ARG A 200 54.26 3.19 -3.60
N ASN A 201 54.47 3.52 -2.33
CA ASN A 201 53.43 3.56 -1.30
C ASN A 201 52.58 4.83 -1.45
N TYR A 202 51.27 4.66 -1.65
CA TYR A 202 50.31 5.76 -1.69
C TYR A 202 49.61 5.88 -0.32
N THR A 203 49.83 6.98 0.40
CA THR A 203 49.15 7.30 1.66
C THR A 203 48.03 8.30 1.38
N GLY A 204 46.85 7.80 1.00
CA GLY A 204 45.65 8.63 0.83
C GLY A 204 45.07 8.99 2.19
N ALA A 205 45.49 10.13 2.75
CA ALA A 205 44.90 10.72 3.95
C ALA A 205 43.70 11.63 3.58
N ASP A 206 42.74 11.71 4.51
CA ASP A 206 41.57 12.61 4.59
C ASP A 206 40.20 12.15 4.04
N ASP A 207 40.07 10.94 3.48
CA ASP A 207 38.75 10.36 3.15
C ASP A 207 38.41 9.20 4.12
N PRO A 208 37.22 9.20 4.80
CA PRO A 208 36.82 8.08 5.64
C PRO A 208 36.91 6.76 4.87
N ASP A 209 37.46 5.72 5.50
CA ASP A 209 37.58 4.38 4.91
C ASP A 209 36.26 3.99 4.22
N PRO A 210 36.27 3.59 2.93
CA PRO A 210 35.09 3.14 2.20
C PRO A 210 34.23 2.11 2.96
N ARG A 211 34.83 1.30 3.83
CA ARG A 211 34.12 0.34 4.71
C ARG A 211 33.26 1.04 5.77
N VAL A 212 33.76 2.14 6.35
CA VAL A 212 33.02 2.96 7.32
C VAL A 212 31.80 3.59 6.65
N ARG A 213 32.00 4.22 5.48
CA ARG A 213 30.89 4.78 4.68
C ARG A 213 29.86 3.73 4.28
N LEU A 214 30.30 2.53 3.91
CA LEU A 214 29.39 1.44 3.57
C LEU A 214 28.54 1.03 4.77
N ASN A 215 29.12 0.98 5.97
CA ASN A 215 28.38 0.70 7.20
C ASN A 215 27.40 1.84 7.54
N GLU A 216 27.80 3.10 7.40
CA GLU A 216 26.90 4.25 7.59
C GLU A 216 25.68 4.18 6.65
N ILE A 217 25.88 3.84 5.38
CA ILE A 217 24.79 3.65 4.42
C ILE A 217 23.85 2.52 4.86
N ILE A 218 24.38 1.40 5.36
CA ILE A 218 23.56 0.28 5.86
C ILE A 218 22.72 0.74 7.06
N VAL A 219 23.33 1.44 8.01
CA VAL A 219 22.65 1.98 9.20
C VAL A 219 21.54 2.95 8.79
N ARG A 220 21.83 3.89 7.87
CA ARG A 220 20.83 4.86 7.38
C ARG A 220 19.67 4.19 6.65
N LYS A 221 19.93 3.20 5.79
CA LYS A 221 18.89 2.43 5.12
C LYS A 221 18.00 1.70 6.13
N GLU A 222 18.58 1.11 7.17
CA GLU A 222 17.81 0.43 8.20
C GLU A 222 17.00 1.42 9.05
N ALA A 223 17.59 2.57 9.44
CA ALA A 223 16.88 3.63 10.14
C ALA A 223 15.65 4.12 9.35
N GLU A 224 15.80 4.31 8.04
CA GLU A 224 14.70 4.73 7.17
C GLU A 224 13.60 3.66 7.04
N ARG A 225 13.97 2.37 7.01
CA ARG A 225 13.01 1.26 7.04
C ARG A 225 12.27 1.19 8.38
N LEU A 226 12.98 1.38 9.49
CA LEU A 226 12.39 1.38 10.82
C LEU A 226 11.47 2.59 11.03
N ARG A 227 11.81 3.76 10.50
CA ARG A 227 10.96 4.95 10.47
C ARG A 227 9.62 4.65 9.79
N LEU A 228 9.66 4.00 8.61
CA LEU A 228 8.45 3.72 7.85
C LEU A 228 7.62 2.54 8.32
N PHE A 229 8.24 1.50 8.90
CA PHE A 229 7.56 0.24 9.20
C PHE A 229 7.46 -0.09 10.68
N GLY A 230 8.23 0.59 11.53
CA GLY A 230 8.40 0.26 12.93
C GLY A 230 9.04 -1.13 13.14
N THR A 231 9.24 -1.52 14.40
CA THR A 231 9.64 -2.88 14.77
C THR A 231 8.46 -3.69 15.30
N VAL A 232 8.62 -5.01 15.35
CA VAL A 232 7.62 -5.90 15.96
C VAL A 232 7.37 -5.52 17.42
N GLU A 233 8.41 -5.15 18.15
CA GLU A 233 8.35 -4.72 19.55
C GLU A 233 7.56 -3.43 19.70
N THR A 234 7.80 -2.44 18.82
CA THR A 234 7.07 -1.17 18.85
C THR A 234 5.58 -1.38 18.61
N TRP A 235 5.20 -2.19 17.61
CA TRP A 235 3.81 -2.55 17.37
C TRP A 235 3.17 -3.30 18.55
N LYS A 236 3.92 -4.20 19.20
CA LYS A 236 3.44 -4.90 20.41
C LYS A 236 3.22 -3.93 21.57
N LYS A 237 4.10 -2.94 21.76
CA LYS A 237 3.93 -1.89 22.78
C LYS A 237 2.65 -1.09 22.55
N TYR A 238 2.38 -0.66 21.32
CA TYR A 238 1.12 0.03 20.99
C TYR A 238 -0.10 -0.87 21.21
N GLN A 239 -0.04 -2.15 20.80
CA GLN A 239 -1.13 -3.10 21.06
C GLN A 239 -1.41 -3.28 22.56
N ALA A 240 -0.36 -3.39 23.37
CA ALA A 240 -0.48 -3.53 24.83
C ALA A 240 -1.10 -2.29 25.46
N ARG A 241 -0.73 -1.09 25.01
CA ARG A 241 -1.31 0.18 25.47
C ARG A 241 -2.75 0.39 24.99
N PHE A 242 -3.07 -0.06 23.78
CA PHE A 242 -4.37 0.14 23.16
C PHE A 242 -5.47 -0.74 23.77
N THR A 243 -5.13 -1.98 24.09
CA THR A 243 -6.09 -2.98 24.61
C THR A 243 -6.90 -2.47 25.81
N PRO A 244 -6.30 -1.94 26.90
CA PRO A 244 -7.06 -1.41 28.03
C PRO A 244 -7.89 -0.16 27.67
N MET A 245 -7.42 0.68 26.74
CA MET A 245 -8.18 1.86 26.28
C MET A 245 -9.46 1.44 25.57
N LEU A 246 -9.39 0.44 24.70
CA LEU A 246 -10.57 -0.10 24.01
C LEU A 246 -11.53 -0.78 24.98
N GLN A 247 -11.00 -1.56 25.93
CA GLN A 247 -11.82 -2.20 26.97
C GLN A 247 -12.56 -1.17 27.81
N LYS A 248 -11.87 -0.10 28.24
CA LYS A 248 -12.49 1.01 28.95
C LYS A 248 -13.58 1.68 28.11
N ALA A 249 -13.32 1.96 26.83
CA ALA A 249 -14.35 2.53 25.95
C ALA A 249 -15.60 1.64 25.81
N ILE A 250 -15.45 0.32 25.84
CA ILE A 250 -16.59 -0.61 25.86
C ILE A 250 -17.30 -0.56 27.22
N GLN A 251 -16.55 -0.58 28.33
CA GLN A 251 -17.11 -0.51 29.70
C GLN A 251 -17.87 0.79 29.95
N ASP A 252 -17.34 1.91 29.48
CA ASP A 252 -17.95 3.23 29.57
C ASP A 252 -19.20 3.35 28.67
N GLY A 253 -19.45 2.38 27.78
CA GLY A 253 -20.60 2.37 26.88
C GLY A 253 -20.42 3.20 25.60
N LEU A 254 -19.18 3.61 25.29
CA LEU A 254 -18.86 4.26 24.02
C LEU A 254 -19.08 3.30 22.84
N PHE A 255 -18.74 2.02 23.02
CA PHE A 255 -19.14 0.91 22.15
C PHE A 255 -19.96 -0.10 22.97
N LEU A 256 -20.96 -0.73 22.35
CA LEU A 256 -21.75 -1.78 23.00
C LEU A 256 -20.91 -3.04 23.27
N ASP A 257 -20.11 -3.46 22.30
CA ASP A 257 -19.27 -4.64 22.37
C ASP A 257 -18.12 -4.58 21.35
N GLU A 258 -17.19 -5.56 21.42
CA GLU A 258 -16.12 -5.68 20.43
C GLU A 258 -16.61 -5.88 18.99
N LYS A 259 -17.84 -6.37 18.81
CA LYS A 259 -18.41 -6.60 17.48
C LYS A 259 -18.81 -5.27 16.84
N GLU A 260 -19.34 -4.32 17.62
CA GLU A 260 -19.58 -2.95 17.14
C GLU A 260 -18.27 -2.28 16.69
N VAL A 261 -17.16 -2.45 17.41
CA VAL A 261 -15.85 -1.91 16.99
C VAL A 261 -15.46 -2.42 15.59
N LYS A 262 -15.79 -3.68 15.27
CA LYS A 262 -15.50 -4.28 13.96
C LYS A 262 -16.46 -3.83 12.86
N THR A 263 -17.72 -3.56 13.19
CA THR A 263 -18.74 -3.14 12.21
C THR A 263 -18.85 -1.62 12.08
N PHE A 264 -18.23 -0.86 12.98
CA PHE A 264 -18.36 0.60 13.09
C PHE A 264 -18.26 1.34 11.75
N PHE A 265 -17.26 1.04 10.91
CA PHE A 265 -17.13 1.70 9.61
C PHE A 265 -18.31 1.44 8.66
N LYS A 266 -18.85 0.22 8.67
CA LYS A 266 -20.03 -0.13 7.88
C LYS A 266 -21.27 0.54 8.45
N ASP A 267 -21.41 0.52 9.77
CA ASP A 267 -22.56 1.12 10.44
C ASP A 267 -22.54 2.65 10.25
N LEU A 268 -21.35 3.27 10.20
CA LEU A 268 -21.14 4.70 9.95
C LEU A 268 -21.51 5.07 8.52
N GLU A 269 -21.06 4.29 7.53
CA GLU A 269 -21.46 4.47 6.12
C GLU A 269 -22.99 4.43 5.95
N LEU A 270 -23.69 3.55 6.68
CA LEU A 270 -25.14 3.40 6.58
C LEU A 270 -25.95 4.49 7.31
N GLN A 271 -25.35 5.17 8.29
CA GLN A 271 -26.01 6.15 9.16
C GLN A 271 -25.55 7.58 8.90
N SER A 272 -24.80 7.81 7.82
CA SER A 272 -24.25 9.13 7.56
C SER A 272 -24.47 9.62 6.14
N ASP A 273 -24.65 10.92 6.03
CA ASP A 273 -24.64 11.64 4.78
C ASP A 273 -23.38 12.50 4.68
N PRO A 274 -22.62 12.41 3.57
CA PRO A 274 -21.46 13.26 3.36
C PRO A 274 -21.88 14.71 3.16
N GLY A 275 -21.03 15.63 3.65
CA GLY A 275 -21.22 17.06 3.49
C GLY A 275 -19.91 17.84 3.61
N PHE A 276 -20.03 19.15 3.59
CA PHE A 276 -18.94 20.08 3.83
C PHE A 276 -19.32 21.04 4.95
N ASP A 277 -18.34 21.44 5.77
CA ASP A 277 -18.51 22.54 6.72
C ASP A 277 -18.45 23.91 6.01
N ASP A 278 -18.61 24.98 6.79
CA ASP A 278 -18.67 26.36 6.28
C ASP A 278 -17.38 26.78 5.56
N GLU A 279 -16.26 26.13 5.86
CA GLU A 279 -14.95 26.33 5.21
C GLU A 279 -14.70 25.36 4.03
N GLY A 280 -15.69 24.55 3.64
CA GLY A 280 -15.59 23.62 2.52
C GLY A 280 -14.81 22.33 2.83
N ARG A 281 -14.61 21.99 4.10
CA ARG A 281 -13.89 20.77 4.53
C ARG A 281 -14.88 19.62 4.73
N LEU A 282 -14.43 18.39 4.48
CA LEU A 282 -15.28 17.21 4.54
C LEU A 282 -15.78 16.94 5.96
N MET A 283 -17.08 16.63 6.07
CA MET A 283 -17.73 16.17 7.29
C MET A 283 -18.80 15.12 6.99
N LEU A 284 -19.22 14.39 8.02
CA LEU A 284 -20.39 13.51 7.99
C LEU A 284 -21.47 14.06 8.91
N ARG A 285 -22.72 14.07 8.42
CA ARG A 285 -23.91 14.20 9.28
C ARG A 285 -24.35 12.79 9.64
N VAL A 286 -24.30 12.44 10.90
CA VAL A 286 -24.48 11.09 11.41
C VAL A 286 -25.74 11.04 12.26
N SER A 287 -26.74 10.28 11.82
CA SER A 287 -27.94 10.02 12.61
C SER A 287 -27.62 8.92 13.64
N ALA A 288 -27.08 9.32 14.79
CA ALA A 288 -26.71 8.42 15.87
C ALA A 288 -27.78 8.44 16.97
N TYR A 289 -28.42 7.30 17.23
CA TYR A 289 -29.43 7.15 18.30
C TYR A 289 -30.64 8.10 18.19
N GLY A 290 -30.98 8.52 16.97
CA GLY A 290 -32.10 9.45 16.73
C GLY A 290 -31.72 10.92 16.86
N GLU A 291 -30.44 11.22 17.09
CA GLU A 291 -29.89 12.58 17.07
C GLU A 291 -28.95 12.75 15.87
N ASP A 292 -29.07 13.88 15.19
CA ASP A 292 -28.13 14.28 14.14
C ASP A 292 -26.88 14.87 14.78
N GLN A 293 -25.75 14.23 14.52
CA GLN A 293 -24.44 14.63 15.03
C GLN A 293 -23.52 14.95 13.85
N ILE A 294 -22.66 15.95 14.01
CA ILE A 294 -21.64 16.27 12.99
C ILE A 294 -20.34 15.55 13.37
N LEU A 295 -19.66 15.00 12.37
CA LEU A 295 -18.34 14.39 12.49
C LEU A 295 -17.40 14.99 11.45
N GLY A 296 -16.40 15.74 11.90
CA GLY A 296 -15.33 16.21 11.04
C GLY A 296 -14.44 15.05 10.56
N LEU A 297 -14.03 15.07 9.29
CA LEU A 297 -13.20 14.02 8.68
C LEU A 297 -11.76 14.47 8.35
N THR A 298 -11.45 15.74 8.54
CA THR A 298 -10.12 16.32 8.26
C THR A 298 -9.37 16.59 9.56
N ARG A 299 -8.04 16.76 9.48
CA ARG A 299 -7.22 17.14 10.65
C ARG A 299 -7.73 18.43 11.30
N ASP A 300 -8.25 19.36 10.51
CA ASP A 300 -8.65 20.69 10.94
C ASP A 300 -10.05 20.74 11.57
N ASN A 301 -10.94 19.81 11.21
CA ASN A 301 -12.33 19.82 11.69
C ASN A 301 -12.71 18.61 12.55
N ILE A 302 -11.94 17.52 12.56
CA ILE A 302 -12.22 16.38 13.46
C ILE A 302 -12.11 16.78 14.93
N LEU A 303 -11.18 17.68 15.24
CA LEU A 303 -11.02 18.36 16.54
C LEU A 303 -11.81 19.68 16.63
N GLY A 304 -12.56 20.04 15.59
CA GLY A 304 -13.32 21.29 15.52
C GLY A 304 -14.51 21.32 16.49
N GLY A 305 -14.97 22.53 16.82
CA GLY A 305 -16.09 22.76 17.76
C GLY A 305 -17.39 22.07 17.36
N GLN A 306 -17.71 22.04 16.08
CA GLN A 306 -18.92 21.40 15.54
C GLN A 306 -18.83 19.87 15.51
N SER A 307 -17.63 19.29 15.48
CA SER A 307 -17.45 17.84 15.44
C SER A 307 -17.71 17.21 16.81
N ASN A 308 -18.59 16.21 16.85
CA ASN A 308 -18.92 15.46 18.04
C ASN A 308 -17.67 14.70 18.55
N PRO A 309 -17.16 15.04 19.74
CA PRO A 309 -15.90 14.48 20.23
C PRO A 309 -15.98 12.98 20.55
N GLN A 310 -17.14 12.48 21.01
CA GLN A 310 -17.34 11.05 21.27
C GLN A 310 -17.32 10.25 19.98
N LEU A 311 -18.01 10.73 18.94
CA LEU A 311 -18.08 10.06 17.65
C LEU A 311 -16.73 10.10 16.91
N ALA A 312 -16.01 11.21 17.00
CA ALA A 312 -14.64 11.32 16.49
C ALA A 312 -13.67 10.38 17.24
N TYR A 313 -13.78 10.27 18.56
CA TYR A 313 -12.99 9.31 19.33
C TYR A 313 -13.32 7.85 18.97
N LYS A 314 -14.62 7.51 18.78
CA LYS A 314 -15.04 6.20 18.26
C LYS A 314 -14.40 5.88 16.91
N LEU A 315 -14.44 6.83 15.98
CA LEU A 315 -13.83 6.67 14.65
C LEU A 315 -12.34 6.31 14.77
N MET A 316 -11.60 7.04 15.61
CA MET A 316 -10.17 6.80 15.78
C MET A 316 -9.85 5.50 16.52
N LEU A 317 -10.64 5.13 17.55
CA LEU A 317 -10.52 3.81 18.19
C LEU A 317 -10.73 2.67 17.20
N ALA A 318 -11.75 2.76 16.34
CA ALA A 318 -12.01 1.77 15.30
C ALA A 318 -10.88 1.70 14.27
N LYS A 319 -10.35 2.85 13.83
CA LYS A 319 -9.21 2.96 12.90
C LYS A 319 -7.94 2.34 13.49
N VAL A 320 -7.54 2.74 14.69
CA VAL A 320 -6.35 2.23 15.38
C VAL A 320 -6.47 0.73 15.64
N ASN A 321 -7.63 0.24 16.11
CA ASN A 321 -7.88 -1.19 16.28
C ASN A 321 -7.72 -1.96 14.95
N ALA A 322 -8.24 -1.42 13.85
CA ALA A 322 -8.13 -2.05 12.54
C ALA A 322 -6.68 -2.11 12.04
N THR A 323 -5.89 -1.05 12.24
CA THR A 323 -4.46 -1.01 11.86
C THR A 323 -3.61 -1.96 12.70
N LEU A 324 -3.81 -1.99 14.02
CA LEU A 324 -3.07 -2.88 14.91
C LEU A 324 -3.33 -4.36 14.62
N LYS A 325 -4.60 -4.72 14.33
CA LYS A 325 -4.99 -6.10 13.95
C LYS A 325 -4.63 -6.47 12.52
N ALA A 326 -4.31 -5.50 11.67
CA ALA A 326 -3.93 -5.76 10.28
C ALA A 326 -2.55 -6.45 10.19
N LYS A 327 -2.40 -7.33 9.19
CA LYS A 327 -1.08 -7.84 8.80
C LYS A 327 -0.20 -6.68 8.35
N LEU A 328 1.12 -6.77 8.54
CA LEU A 328 2.08 -5.72 8.16
C LEU A 328 1.83 -5.16 6.76
N LYS A 329 1.59 -6.04 5.78
CA LYS A 329 1.34 -5.63 4.39
C LYS A 329 0.10 -4.76 4.17
N ASN A 330 -0.85 -4.75 5.10
CA ASN A 330 -2.10 -4.01 5.04
C ASN A 330 -2.10 -2.78 5.97
N ARG A 331 -0.99 -2.51 6.66
CA ARG A 331 -0.84 -1.31 7.50
C ARG A 331 -0.46 -0.11 6.65
N GLU A 332 -0.80 1.07 7.14
CA GLU A 332 -0.21 2.34 6.68
C GLU A 332 1.26 2.40 7.13
N SER A 333 1.99 3.47 6.77
CA SER A 333 3.31 3.69 7.35
C SER A 333 3.20 3.86 8.86
N PHE A 334 4.28 3.53 9.56
CA PHE A 334 4.35 3.67 10.99
C PHE A 334 4.16 5.14 11.43
N GLU A 335 4.73 6.10 10.70
CA GLU A 335 4.52 7.53 10.95
C GLU A 335 3.06 7.96 10.84
N THR A 336 2.34 7.53 9.79
CA THR A 336 0.89 7.81 9.67
C THR A 336 0.12 7.21 10.84
N PHE A 337 0.52 6.03 11.30
CA PHE A 337 -0.08 5.41 12.49
C PHE A 337 0.23 6.19 13.77
N GLU A 338 1.43 6.77 13.92
CA GLU A 338 1.77 7.60 15.07
C GLU A 338 0.96 8.91 15.11
N ASP A 339 0.78 9.55 13.94
CA ASP A 339 -0.11 10.71 13.79
C ASP A 339 -1.55 10.36 14.21
N ASP A 340 -2.07 9.21 13.75
CA ASP A 340 -3.41 8.73 14.11
C ASP A 340 -3.52 8.41 15.60
N TRP A 341 -2.46 7.84 16.18
CA TRP A 341 -2.40 7.53 17.61
C TRP A 341 -2.44 8.81 18.43
N GLU A 342 -1.65 9.82 18.09
CA GLU A 342 -1.66 11.11 18.77
C GLU A 342 -3.02 11.80 18.67
N LEU A 343 -3.62 11.80 17.47
CA LEU A 343 -4.95 12.34 17.25
C LEU A 343 -6.01 11.61 18.12
N MET A 344 -5.94 10.28 18.20
CA MET A 344 -6.80 9.49 19.06
C MET A 344 -6.65 9.87 20.54
N MET A 345 -5.41 10.09 21.01
CA MET A 345 -5.16 10.51 22.40
C MET A 345 -5.75 11.90 22.69
N ARG A 346 -5.60 12.86 21.78
CA ARG A 346 -6.21 14.20 21.91
C ARG A 346 -7.74 14.13 21.95
N LEU A 347 -8.34 13.30 21.09
CA LEU A 347 -9.78 13.05 21.08
C LEU A 347 -10.27 12.34 22.35
N SER A 348 -9.47 11.47 22.95
CA SER A 348 -9.81 10.83 24.22
C SER A 348 -9.98 11.85 25.34
N ALA A 349 -9.07 12.81 25.46
CA ALA A 349 -9.16 13.87 26.47
C ALA A 349 -10.42 14.73 26.26
N ARG A 350 -10.65 15.20 25.04
CA ARG A 350 -11.83 16.02 24.70
C ARG A 350 -13.15 15.26 24.84
N SER A 351 -13.16 13.97 24.50
CA SER A 351 -14.32 13.12 24.69
C SER A 351 -14.65 12.97 26.16
N ALA A 352 -13.66 12.91 27.06
CA ALA A 352 -13.90 12.77 28.49
C ALA A 352 -14.57 14.01 29.11
N GLU A 353 -14.25 15.21 28.64
CA GLU A 353 -14.88 16.47 29.09
C GLU A 353 -16.37 16.55 28.78
N THR A 354 -16.79 15.89 27.71
CA THR A 354 -18.16 15.92 27.19
C THR A 354 -18.87 14.57 27.37
N PHE A 355 -18.22 13.62 28.06
CA PHE A 355 -18.77 12.28 28.22
C PHE A 355 -19.91 12.28 29.24
N GLN A 356 -21.14 12.24 28.74
CA GLN A 356 -22.27 11.85 29.56
C GLN A 356 -22.47 10.34 29.42
N PRO A 357 -22.28 9.54 30.49
CA PRO A 357 -22.59 8.13 30.45
C PRO A 357 -24.08 7.98 30.17
N VAL A 358 -24.42 7.54 28.95
CA VAL A 358 -25.81 7.30 28.62
C VAL A 358 -26.24 6.03 29.35
N ALA A 359 -27.16 6.19 30.30
CA ALA A 359 -27.79 5.07 31.00
C ALA A 359 -28.33 4.09 29.96
N SER A 360 -27.65 2.94 29.83
CA SER A 360 -27.99 1.81 28.96
C SER A 360 -28.50 2.23 27.56
N ARG A 361 -27.61 2.47 26.59
CA ARG A 361 -28.01 2.48 25.17
C ARG A 361 -28.33 1.03 24.76
N PRO A 362 -29.61 0.62 24.62
CA PRO A 362 -29.95 -0.80 24.42
C PRO A 362 -29.76 -1.24 22.97
N GLN A 363 -29.36 -0.32 22.08
CA GLN A 363 -29.26 -0.55 20.65
C GLN A 363 -27.83 -0.30 20.18
N ARG A 364 -27.29 -1.24 19.40
CA ARG A 364 -26.02 -1.04 18.69
C ARG A 364 -26.15 0.17 17.77
N PHE A 365 -25.06 0.89 17.52
CA PHE A 365 -24.93 1.76 16.35
C PHE A 365 -25.44 0.98 15.11
N ARG A 366 -26.57 1.43 14.55
CA ARG A 366 -27.62 0.56 14.04
C ARG A 366 -27.15 -0.36 12.90
N VAL A 367 -27.38 -1.66 13.05
CA VAL A 367 -27.47 -2.59 11.90
C VAL A 367 -28.88 -2.44 11.33
N VAL A 368 -29.04 -1.65 10.26
CA VAL A 368 -30.21 -1.87 9.39
C VAL A 368 -30.08 -3.30 8.90
N GLN A 369 -31.07 -4.15 9.18
CA GLN A 369 -31.16 -5.43 8.48
C GLN A 369 -31.28 -5.07 7.00
N GLU A 370 -30.19 -5.17 6.24
CA GLU A 370 -30.25 -5.35 4.80
C GLU A 370 -31.22 -6.53 4.62
N LYS A 371 -32.48 -6.26 4.22
CA LYS A 371 -33.39 -7.27 3.68
C LYS A 371 -32.81 -7.72 2.33
N THR A 372 -31.62 -8.31 2.37
CA THR A 372 -31.03 -8.94 1.21
C THR A 372 -31.79 -10.24 1.04
N THR A 373 -32.69 -10.21 0.07
CA THR A 373 -33.39 -11.42 -0.39
C THR A 373 -32.35 -12.47 -0.77
N PHE A 374 -32.72 -13.75 -0.65
CA PHE A 374 -31.83 -14.86 -1.00
C PHE A 374 -31.21 -14.70 -2.41
N GLY A 375 -31.96 -14.10 -3.34
CA GLY A 375 -31.50 -13.75 -4.69
C GLY A 375 -30.39 -12.69 -4.73
N GLU A 376 -30.39 -11.69 -3.85
CA GLU A 376 -29.32 -10.69 -3.76
C GLU A 376 -28.06 -11.24 -3.08
N LYS A 377 -28.21 -12.15 -2.12
CA LYS A 377 -27.07 -12.92 -1.58
C LYS A 377 -26.45 -13.80 -2.66
N PHE A 378 -27.27 -14.45 -3.49
CA PHE A 378 -26.79 -15.23 -4.62
C PHE A 378 -26.13 -14.36 -5.69
N LYS A 379 -26.66 -13.18 -6.02
CA LYS A 379 -26.01 -12.20 -6.91
C LYS A 379 -24.69 -11.69 -6.33
N LYS A 380 -24.61 -11.35 -5.04
CA LYS A 380 -23.35 -11.00 -4.36
C LYS A 380 -22.35 -12.16 -4.43
N ILE A 381 -22.77 -13.40 -4.23
CA ILE A 381 -21.92 -14.60 -4.39
C ILE A 381 -21.48 -14.79 -5.85
N PHE A 382 -22.36 -14.56 -6.82
CA PHE A 382 -22.02 -14.67 -8.24
C PHE A 382 -21.03 -13.59 -8.67
N VAL A 383 -21.20 -12.36 -8.21
CA VAL A 383 -20.23 -11.26 -8.40
C VAL A 383 -18.89 -11.58 -7.74
N ILE A 384 -18.89 -12.24 -6.57
CA ILE A 384 -17.69 -12.78 -5.90
C ILE A 384 -17.02 -13.92 -6.69
N ILE A 385 -17.78 -14.62 -7.54
CA ILE A 385 -17.26 -15.67 -8.42
C ILE A 385 -16.80 -15.08 -9.76
N THR A 386 -17.38 -13.97 -10.24
CA THR A 386 -17.07 -13.37 -11.55
C THR A 386 -16.05 -12.22 -11.51
N HIS A 387 -15.66 -11.71 -10.33
CA HIS A 387 -14.57 -10.74 -10.13
C HIS A 387 -13.54 -11.30 -9.15
#